data_AF-A0A0F9UVA3-F1
#
_entry.id   AF-A0A0F9UVA3-F1
#
_cell.length_a   1.000
_cell.length_b   1.000
_cell.length_c   1.000
_cell.angle_alpha   90.00
_cell.angle_beta   90.00
_cell.angle_gamma   90.00
#
_symmetry.space_group_name_H-M   'P 1'
#
loop_
_entity.id
_entity.type
_entity.pdbx_description
1 polymer ?
#
loop_
_entity_poly.entity_id
_entity_poly.type
_entity_poly.pdbx_seq_one_letter_code
_entity_poly.pdbx_strand_id
1 'polypeptide(L)'
;MRLTKKKALEIAIELWEWIVDNPGKEKREWPEWKKYGNMVFYCPFCQYGMSAYHENCNCPLSKEYGDCDDSAYGSWDYDDEDGGHAAAVEFLAQLKELK
;
A
#
# COMPACT_ATOMS: atom_id res chain seq x y z
N MET A 1 14.82 -4.25 7.34
CA MET A 1 14.34 -3.53 8.55
C MET A 1 12.95 -4.05 8.88
N ARG A 2 12.64 -4.41 10.13
CA ARG A 2 11.28 -4.80 10.51
C ARG A 2 10.52 -3.56 10.97
N LEU A 3 9.45 -3.19 10.27
CA LEU A 3 8.61 -2.05 10.66
C LEU A 3 7.74 -2.40 11.86
N THR A 4 7.26 -1.40 12.58
CA THR A 4 6.11 -1.54 13.49
C THR A 4 4.81 -1.32 12.72
N LYS A 5 3.67 -1.79 13.23
CA LYS A 5 2.36 -1.56 12.59
C LYS A 5 2.11 -0.08 12.35
N LYS A 6 2.34 0.74 13.37
CA LYS A 6 2.18 2.20 13.30
C LYS A 6 3.08 2.80 12.22
N LYS A 7 4.37 2.42 12.18
CA LYS A 7 5.29 2.99 11.21
C LYS A 7 4.97 2.55 9.78
N ALA A 8 4.55 1.29 9.60
CA ALA A 8 4.10 0.81 8.30
C ALA A 8 2.87 1.58 7.81
N LEU A 9 1.91 1.86 8.69
CA LEU A 9 0.73 2.65 8.35
C LEU A 9 1.09 4.09 7.97
N GLU A 10 1.95 4.76 8.75
CA GLU A 10 2.41 6.13 8.42
C GLU A 10 3.07 6.18 7.03
N ILE A 11 3.99 5.26 6.74
CA ILE A 11 4.67 5.22 5.44
C ILE A 11 3.70 4.86 4.31
N ALA A 12 2.74 3.96 4.56
CA ALA A 12 1.72 3.61 3.57
C ALA A 12 0.86 4.82 3.23
N ILE A 13 0.42 5.60 4.22
CA ILE A 13 -0.34 6.83 3.96
C ILE A 13 0.49 7.81 3.14
N GLU A 14 1.76 8.08 3.52
CA GLU A 14 2.64 8.99 2.76
C GLU A 14 2.84 8.52 1.29
N LEU A 15 2.97 7.21 1.07
CA LEU A 15 3.09 6.63 -0.27
C LEU A 15 1.81 6.83 -1.08
N TRP A 16 0.65 6.51 -0.51
CA TRP A 16 -0.62 6.56 -1.23
C TRP A 16 -1.16 7.98 -1.43
N GLU A 17 -0.82 8.93 -0.55
CA GLU A 17 -1.00 10.36 -0.82
C GLU A 17 -0.25 10.77 -2.10
N TRP A 18 1.00 10.33 -2.26
CA TRP A 18 1.76 10.61 -3.47
C TRP A 18 1.20 9.90 -4.71
N ILE A 19 0.76 8.63 -4.61
CA ILE A 19 0.15 7.91 -5.74
C ILE A 19 -1.12 8.61 -6.22
N VAL A 20 -1.97 9.07 -5.29
CA VAL A 20 -3.16 9.85 -5.62
C VAL A 20 -2.78 11.16 -6.33
N ASP A 21 -1.79 11.89 -5.83
CA ASP A 21 -1.34 13.14 -6.44
C ASP A 21 -0.59 12.94 -7.78
N ASN A 22 -0.22 11.71 -8.12
CA ASN A 22 0.54 11.37 -9.33
C ASN A 22 -0.10 10.17 -10.07
N PRO A 23 -1.26 10.36 -10.71
CA PRO A 23 -1.95 9.30 -11.44
C PRO A 23 -1.05 8.63 -12.49
N GLY A 24 -1.18 7.30 -12.63
CA GLY A 24 -0.37 6.50 -13.57
C GLY A 24 1.07 6.24 -13.12
N LYS A 25 1.46 6.67 -11.92
CA LYS A 25 2.75 6.32 -11.32
C LYS A 25 2.68 5.02 -10.53
N GLU A 26 3.74 4.24 -10.65
CA GLU A 26 3.90 3.02 -9.87
C GLU A 26 4.52 3.30 -8.49
N LYS A 27 4.23 2.42 -7.52
CA LYS A 27 4.85 2.48 -6.17
C LYS A 27 6.36 2.64 -6.21
N ARG A 28 7.06 1.93 -7.11
CA ARG A 28 8.53 1.97 -7.22
C ARG A 28 9.10 3.35 -7.59
N GLU A 29 8.27 4.24 -8.14
CA GLU A 29 8.66 5.59 -8.56
C GLU A 29 8.56 6.61 -7.41
N TRP A 30 8.02 6.23 -6.25
CA TRP A 30 7.88 7.14 -5.11
C TRP A 30 9.25 7.63 -4.62
N PRO A 31 9.53 8.96 -4.63
CA PRO A 31 10.88 9.48 -4.37
C PRO A 31 11.36 9.26 -2.93
N GLU A 32 10.46 9.02 -1.97
CA GLU A 32 10.82 8.84 -0.56
C GLU A 32 11.36 7.43 -0.24
N TRP A 33 11.46 6.53 -1.22
CA TRP A 33 12.26 5.30 -1.05
C TRP A 33 13.72 5.61 -0.70
N LYS A 34 14.27 6.77 -1.09
CA LYS A 34 15.60 7.21 -0.64
C LYS A 34 15.72 7.37 0.88
N LYS A 35 14.61 7.69 1.56
CA LYS A 35 14.53 7.89 3.01
C LYS A 35 14.30 6.58 3.75
N TYR A 36 13.42 5.74 3.21
CA TYR A 36 12.96 4.52 3.89
C TYR A 36 13.68 3.24 3.43
N GLY A 37 14.40 3.29 2.32
CA GLY A 37 14.99 2.14 1.64
C GLY A 37 13.97 1.31 0.86
N ASN A 38 14.46 0.32 0.11
CA ASN A 38 13.59 -0.61 -0.60
C ASN A 38 12.88 -1.53 0.40
N MET A 39 11.57 -1.68 0.20
CA MET A 39 10.73 -2.59 0.98
C MET A 39 10.28 -3.76 0.12
N VAL A 40 9.96 -4.88 0.77
CA VAL A 40 9.37 -6.05 0.10
C VAL A 40 8.11 -5.61 -0.68
N PHE A 41 8.10 -5.88 -2.00
CA PHE A 41 7.05 -5.47 -2.95
C PHE A 41 6.70 -3.97 -2.95
N TYR A 42 7.64 -3.12 -2.53
CA TYR A 42 7.40 -1.68 -2.33
C TYR A 42 6.19 -1.39 -1.42
N CYS A 43 5.94 -2.28 -0.44
CA CYS A 43 4.79 -2.22 0.45
C CYS A 43 5.23 -2.19 1.93
N PRO A 44 4.92 -1.11 2.68
CA PRO A 44 5.21 -1.03 4.10
C PRO A 44 4.56 -2.14 4.93
N PHE A 45 3.35 -2.59 4.56
CA PHE A 45 2.69 -3.69 5.28
C PHE A 45 3.31 -5.05 5.00
N CYS A 46 3.77 -5.32 3.77
CA CYS A 46 4.54 -6.55 3.49
C CYS A 46 5.87 -6.55 4.27
N GLN A 47 6.52 -5.39 4.41
CA GLN A 47 7.73 -5.23 5.21
C GLN A 47 7.48 -5.39 6.72
N TYR A 48 6.29 -5.04 7.21
CA TYR A 48 5.84 -5.29 8.59
C TYR A 48 5.51 -6.76 8.84
N GLY A 49 4.66 -7.33 7.97
CA GLY A 49 4.02 -8.64 8.16
C GLY A 49 4.94 -9.84 7.90
N MET A 50 5.95 -9.69 7.03
CA MET A 50 6.95 -10.72 6.65
C MET A 50 6.48 -12.18 6.86
N SER A 51 5.58 -12.65 6.00
CA SER A 51 5.82 -13.93 5.36
C SER A 51 6.22 -13.63 3.91
N ALA A 52 7.32 -14.22 3.46
CA ALA A 52 7.73 -14.18 2.05
C ALA A 52 6.76 -14.97 1.13
N TYR A 53 5.71 -15.55 1.72
CA TYR A 53 4.67 -16.35 1.09
C TYR A 53 3.33 -15.66 1.35
N HIS A 54 2.56 -15.41 0.30
CA HIS A 54 1.25 -14.74 0.32
C HIS A 54 0.27 -15.33 1.36
N GLU A 55 0.45 -16.60 1.72
CA GLU A 55 -0.47 -17.42 2.51
C GLU A 55 -0.68 -16.98 3.98
N ASN A 56 0.12 -16.03 4.51
CA ASN A 56 -0.01 -15.52 5.88
C ASN A 56 0.28 -14.02 5.98
N CYS A 57 -0.17 -13.24 4.98
CA CYS A 57 -0.05 -11.79 5.03
C CYS A 57 -0.89 -11.22 6.19
N ASN A 58 -0.25 -10.87 7.30
CA ASN A 58 -0.89 -10.23 8.46
C ASN A 58 -1.08 -8.72 8.22
N CYS A 59 -1.64 -8.38 7.05
CA CYS A 59 -1.87 -7.01 6.62
C CYS A 59 -2.93 -6.38 7.53
N PRO A 60 -2.67 -5.21 8.14
CA PRO A 60 -3.70 -4.51 8.91
C PRO A 60 -4.99 -4.23 8.17
N LEU A 61 -4.95 -4.13 6.83
CA LEU A 61 -6.13 -3.93 6.00
C LEU A 61 -6.95 -5.21 5.80
N SER A 62 -6.32 -6.40 5.81
CA SER A 62 -7.03 -7.61 5.40
C SER A 62 -8.14 -8.02 6.34
N LYS A 63 -8.04 -7.63 7.60
CA LYS A 63 -9.09 -7.85 8.58
C LYS A 63 -10.37 -7.06 8.28
N GLU A 64 -10.26 -5.84 7.77
CA GLU A 64 -11.39 -4.92 7.61
C GLU A 64 -11.89 -4.85 6.16
N TYR A 65 -11.01 -5.03 5.17
CA TYR A 65 -11.32 -4.84 3.75
C TYR A 65 -10.99 -6.05 2.85
N GLY A 66 -10.58 -7.18 3.44
CA GLY A 66 -10.20 -8.37 2.68
C GLY A 66 -8.76 -8.34 2.14
N ASP A 67 -8.36 -9.42 1.47
CA ASP A 67 -7.00 -9.55 0.95
C ASP A 67 -6.68 -8.49 -0.12
N CYS A 68 -5.40 -8.32 -0.44
CA CYS A 68 -4.94 -7.27 -1.35
C CYS A 68 -5.71 -7.28 -2.68
N ASP A 69 -5.93 -8.47 -3.26
CA ASP A 69 -6.57 -8.67 -4.56
C ASP A 69 -8.08 -8.33 -4.55
N ASP A 70 -8.73 -8.43 -3.37
CA ASP A 70 -10.16 -8.14 -3.19
C ASP A 70 -10.42 -6.70 -2.71
N SER A 71 -9.36 -5.96 -2.38
CA SER A 71 -9.45 -4.59 -1.86
C SER A 71 -9.27 -3.54 -2.97
N ALA A 72 -9.44 -2.25 -2.62
CA ALA A 72 -9.15 -1.14 -3.54
C ALA A 72 -7.69 -1.15 -4.05
N TYR A 73 -6.78 -1.82 -3.34
CA TYR A 73 -5.43 -2.08 -3.85
C TYR A 73 -5.45 -2.94 -5.12
N GLY A 74 -6.22 -4.04 -5.10
CA GLY A 74 -6.30 -4.96 -6.23
C GLY A 74 -6.85 -4.26 -7.47
N SER A 75 -7.91 -3.47 -7.31
CA SER A 75 -8.43 -2.63 -8.40
C SER A 75 -7.38 -1.67 -8.96
N TRP A 76 -6.57 -1.04 -8.10
CA TRP A 76 -5.47 -0.18 -8.56
C TRP A 76 -4.34 -0.93 -9.28
N ASP A 77 -4.01 -2.15 -8.86
CA ASP A 77 -2.88 -2.94 -9.42
C ASP A 77 -3.23 -3.58 -10.78
N TYR A 78 -4.52 -3.79 -11.06
CA TYR A 78 -5.00 -4.42 -12.30
C TYR A 78 -5.54 -3.44 -13.36
N ASP A 79 -5.89 -2.20 -12.98
CA ASP A 79 -6.37 -1.19 -13.94
C ASP A 79 -5.22 -0.37 -14.56
N ASP A 80 -5.23 -0.24 -15.88
CA ASP A 80 -4.24 0.49 -16.69
C ASP A 80 -4.64 1.95 -17.03
N GLU A 81 -5.83 2.39 -16.63
CA GLU A 81 -6.41 3.71 -16.98
C GLU A 81 -7.01 4.47 -15.76
N ASP A 82 -8.04 5.30 -15.99
CA ASP A 82 -8.70 6.17 -14.99
C ASP A 82 -9.25 5.40 -13.76
N GLY A 83 -9.53 4.10 -13.90
CA GLY A 83 -9.97 3.21 -12.81
C GLY A 83 -8.94 3.10 -11.68
N GLY A 84 -7.65 3.11 -12.03
CA GLY A 84 -6.56 3.05 -11.07
C GLY A 84 -6.56 4.25 -10.12
N HIS A 85 -6.79 5.47 -10.62
CA HIS A 85 -6.77 6.65 -9.75
C HIS A 85 -7.91 6.65 -8.72
N ALA A 86 -9.13 6.29 -9.12
CA ALA A 86 -10.25 6.20 -8.19
C ALA A 86 -10.00 5.13 -7.11
N ALA A 87 -9.47 3.97 -7.49
CA ALA A 87 -9.07 2.91 -6.58
C ALA A 87 -7.97 3.37 -5.60
N ALA A 88 -6.99 4.15 -6.07
CA ALA A 88 -5.95 4.73 -5.20
C ALA A 88 -6.52 5.71 -4.16
N VAL A 89 -7.50 6.53 -4.55
CA VAL A 89 -8.20 7.45 -3.64
C VAL A 89 -8.97 6.67 -2.57
N GLU A 90 -9.70 5.64 -2.97
CA GLU A 90 -10.42 4.77 -2.05
C GLU A 90 -9.46 4.06 -1.08
N PHE A 91 -8.37 3.49 -1.60
CA PHE A 91 -7.39 2.80 -0.79
C PHE A 91 -6.74 3.74 0.24
N LEU A 92 -6.44 4.97 -0.16
CA LEU A 92 -5.93 5.99 0.78
C LEU A 92 -6.94 6.31 1.89
N ALA A 93 -8.23 6.37 1.58
CA ALA A 93 -9.26 6.58 2.59
C ALA A 93 -9.29 5.40 3.59
N GLN A 94 -9.25 4.16 3.11
CA GLN A 94 -9.18 2.96 3.96
C GLN A 94 -7.94 2.97 4.88
N LEU A 95 -6.77 3.38 4.36
CA LEU A 95 -5.58 3.56 5.19
C LEU A 95 -5.79 4.59 6.31
N LYS A 96 -6.46 5.71 6.02
CA LYS A 96 -6.70 6.77 7.00
C LYS A 96 -7.69 6.34 8.10
N GLU A 97 -8.59 5.40 7.82
CA GLU A 97 -9.51 4.81 8.81
C GLU A 97 -8.79 3.90 9.82
N LEU A 98 -7.63 3.34 9.45
CA LEU A 98 -6.83 2.47 10.33
C LEU A 98 -5.93 3.22 11.33
N LYS A 99 -5.89 4.56 11.27
CA LYS A 99 -5.00 5.41 12.07
C LYS A 99 -5.52 5.64 13.49
#